data_AF-A0A946Y1D4-F1
#
_entry.id   AF-A0A946Y1D4-F1
#
_cell.length_a   1.000
_cell.length_b   1.000
_cell.length_c   1.000
_cell.angle_alpha   90.00
_cell.angle_beta   90.00
_cell.angle_gamma   90.00
#
_symmetry.space_group_name_H-M   'P 1'
#
loop_
_entity.id
_entity.type
_entity.pdbx_description
1 polymer ?
#
loop_
_entity_poly.entity_id
_entity_poly.type
_entity_poly.pdbx_seq_one_letter_code
_entity_poly.pdbx_strand_id
1 'polypeptide(L)'
;METNTRDFGREHIDALDGAIVRLSARINAANYELLALIRQFDERAGWLRWGFDNCVEWLAWRCDLGLSAAREKVRVAHALKILPAVSASFASGTLSYSKVRAMTRVTHLVDEKELLAFALKTAA
;
A
#
# COMPACT_ATOMS: atom_id res chain seq x y z
N MET A 1 -47.08 23.49 -1.19
CA MET A 1 -45.78 23.71 -0.53
C MET A 1 -44.89 22.55 -0.91
N GLU A 2 -43.93 22.86 -1.75
CA GLU A 2 -43.13 21.94 -2.54
C GLU A 2 -42.05 21.24 -1.72
N THR A 3 -41.91 19.94 -2.01
CA THR A 3 -40.73 19.08 -1.94
C THR A 3 -39.50 19.57 -1.18
N ASN A 4 -39.17 18.91 -0.07
CA ASN A 4 -37.78 18.74 0.36
C ASN A 4 -37.48 17.26 0.65
N THR A 5 -37.71 16.44 -0.37
CA THR A 5 -36.98 15.18 -0.52
C THR A 5 -35.56 15.59 -0.87
N ARG A 6 -34.67 15.59 0.13
CA ARG A 6 -33.24 15.82 -0.10
C ARG A 6 -32.78 14.89 -1.20
N ASP A 7 -32.29 15.50 -2.27
CA ASP A 7 -31.75 14.88 -3.48
C ASP A 7 -30.50 14.06 -3.14
N PHE A 8 -30.69 12.89 -2.54
CA PHE A 8 -29.72 11.80 -2.50
C PHE A 8 -29.70 11.03 -3.84
N GLY A 9 -30.40 11.53 -4.86
CA GLY A 9 -30.79 10.79 -6.07
C GLY A 9 -29.80 10.84 -7.22
N ARG A 10 -28.69 11.58 -7.12
CA ARG A 10 -27.74 11.68 -8.24
C ARG A 10 -26.35 12.20 -7.84
N GLU A 11 -25.63 11.53 -6.95
CA GLU A 11 -24.20 11.44 -7.26
C GLU A 11 -24.12 10.74 -8.62
N HIS A 12 -23.82 11.51 -9.67
CA HIS A 12 -23.67 10.98 -11.02
C HIS A 12 -22.69 9.81 -10.94
N ILE A 13 -22.99 8.66 -11.54
CA ILE A 13 -22.13 7.46 -11.43
C ILE A 13 -20.67 7.79 -11.77
N ASP A 14 -20.43 8.73 -12.69
CA ASP A 14 -19.08 9.22 -13.03
C ASP A 14 -18.40 10.00 -11.89
N ALA A 15 -19.15 10.71 -11.06
CA ALA A 15 -18.62 11.40 -9.88
C ALA A 15 -18.19 10.38 -8.82
N LEU A 16 -18.99 9.32 -8.61
CA LEU A 16 -18.64 8.19 -7.75
C LEU A 16 -17.43 7.42 -8.28
N ASP A 17 -17.39 7.11 -9.57
CA ASP A 17 -16.25 6.49 -10.25
C ASP A 17 -14.97 7.29 -10.01
N GLY A 18 -15.00 8.59 -10.34
CA GLY A 18 -13.85 9.46 -10.11
C GLY A 18 -13.45 9.54 -8.64
N ALA A 19 -14.41 9.55 -7.71
CA ALA A 19 -14.13 9.56 -6.28
C ALA A 19 -13.46 8.26 -5.80
N ILE A 20 -13.95 7.10 -6.26
CA ILE A 20 -13.38 5.78 -5.98
C ILE A 20 -11.94 5.71 -6.49
N VAL A 21 -11.69 6.13 -7.74
CA VAL A 21 -10.35 6.11 -8.35
C VAL A 21 -9.39 7.01 -7.56
N ARG A 22 -9.78 8.24 -7.24
CA ARG A 22 -8.95 9.18 -6.46
C ARG A 22 -8.67 8.66 -5.05
N LEU A 23 -9.68 8.11 -4.37
CA LEU A 23 -9.52 7.55 -3.03
C LEU A 23 -8.60 6.33 -3.06
N SER A 24 -8.76 5.44 -4.04
CA SER A 24 -7.90 4.27 -4.23
C SER A 24 -6.43 4.68 -4.42
N ALA A 25 -6.15 5.66 -5.27
CA ALA A 25 -4.79 6.18 -5.46
C ALA A 25 -4.20 6.75 -4.15
N ARG A 26 -4.99 7.52 -3.38
CA ARG A 26 -4.57 8.04 -2.07
C ARG A 26 -4.31 6.93 -1.05
N ILE A 27 -5.13 5.89 -1.03
CA ILE A 27 -4.93 4.71 -0.17
C ILE A 27 -3.64 3.98 -0.56
N ASN A 28 -3.33 3.89 -1.85
CA ASN A 28 -2.07 3.31 -2.31
C ASN A 28 -0.86 4.13 -1.85
N ALA A 29 -0.89 5.45 -2.04
CA ALA A 29 0.17 6.34 -1.57
C ALA A 29 0.35 6.26 -0.03
N ALA A 30 -0.76 6.26 0.72
CA ALA A 30 -0.73 6.09 2.17
C ALA A 30 -0.18 4.71 2.60
N ASN A 31 -0.46 3.64 1.82
CA ASN A 31 0.16 2.34 2.07
C ASN A 31 1.67 2.36 1.83
N TYR A 32 2.17 3.08 0.82
CA TYR A 32 3.60 3.28 0.63
C TYR A 32 4.21 3.99 1.85
N GLU A 33 3.60 5.09 2.30
CA GLU A 33 4.06 5.83 3.49
C GLU A 33 4.11 4.93 4.74
N LEU A 34 3.06 4.14 4.98
CA LEU A 34 3.02 3.15 6.06
C LEU A 34 4.19 2.16 5.96
N LEU A 35 4.45 1.60 4.78
CA LEU A 35 5.53 0.62 4.59
C LEU A 35 6.91 1.28 4.77
N ALA A 36 7.09 2.52 4.33
CA ALA A 36 8.32 3.28 4.56
C ALA A 36 8.55 3.53 6.07
N LEU A 37 7.50 3.79 6.84
CA LEU A 37 7.56 3.90 8.30
C LEU A 37 7.88 2.55 8.97
N ILE A 38 7.21 1.48 8.54
CA ILE A 38 7.46 0.11 9.04
C ILE A 38 8.92 -0.28 8.84
N ARG A 39 9.48 -0.06 7.64
CA ARG A 39 10.89 -0.36 7.36
C ARG A 39 11.81 0.41 8.31
N GLN A 40 11.62 1.72 8.44
CA GLN A 40 12.46 2.55 9.31
C GLN A 40 12.33 2.14 10.78
N PHE A 41 11.14 1.75 11.22
CA PHE A 41 10.89 1.28 12.57
C PHE A 41 11.58 -0.06 12.84
N ASP A 42 11.48 -1.01 11.91
CA ASP A 42 12.12 -2.33 12.01
C ASP A 42 13.66 -2.24 11.92
N GLU A 43 14.20 -1.44 10.99
CA GLU A 43 15.65 -1.19 10.87
C GLU A 43 16.28 -0.59 12.13
N ARG A 44 15.49 0.13 12.94
CA ARG A 44 15.92 0.73 14.21
C ARG A 44 15.61 -0.16 15.42
N ALA A 45 15.15 -1.38 15.19
CA ALA A 45 14.65 -2.28 16.23
C ALA A 45 13.64 -1.59 17.18
N GLY A 46 12.77 -0.71 16.64
CA GLY A 46 11.89 0.14 17.44
C GLY A 46 10.89 -0.64 18.31
N TRP A 47 10.64 -1.90 17.96
CA TRP A 47 9.84 -2.84 18.72
C TRP A 47 10.45 -3.17 20.10
N LEU A 48 11.78 -3.04 20.28
CA LEU A 48 12.47 -3.27 21.57
C LEU A 48 11.91 -2.36 22.66
N ARG A 49 11.52 -1.13 22.29
CA ARG A 49 10.93 -0.15 23.22
C ARG A 49 9.69 -0.69 23.93
N TRP A 50 9.00 -1.65 23.32
CA TRP A 50 7.76 -2.23 23.82
C TRP A 50 7.91 -3.69 24.25
N GLY A 51 9.15 -4.21 24.32
CA GLY A 51 9.43 -5.57 24.83
C GLY A 51 9.02 -6.71 23.89
N PHE A 52 8.85 -6.45 22.60
CA PHE A 52 8.67 -7.51 21.59
C PHE A 52 10.03 -8.01 21.09
N ASP A 53 10.04 -9.14 20.38
CA ASP A 53 11.27 -9.70 19.79
C ASP A 53 11.45 -9.35 18.31
N ASN A 54 10.39 -8.84 17.66
CA ASN A 54 10.42 -8.47 16.24
C ASN A 54 9.31 -7.48 15.87
N CYS A 55 9.44 -6.83 14.71
CA CYS A 55 8.44 -5.87 14.22
C CYS A 55 7.10 -6.53 13.85
N VAL A 56 7.09 -7.82 13.51
CA VAL A 56 5.86 -8.54 13.11
C VAL A 56 4.89 -8.64 14.29
N GLU A 57 5.38 -9.03 15.46
CA GLU A 57 4.57 -9.11 16.68
C GLU A 57 4.15 -7.73 17.16
N TRP A 58 5.04 -6.74 17.09
CA TRP A 58 4.69 -5.36 17.41
C TRP A 58 3.58 -4.84 16.51
N LEU A 59 3.63 -5.11 15.19
CA LEU A 59 2.58 -4.72 14.25
C LEU A 59 1.26 -5.46 14.51
N ALA A 60 1.34 -6.75 14.83
CA ALA A 60 0.15 -7.54 15.14
C ALA A 60 -0.59 -6.98 16.36
N TRP A 61 0.15 -6.65 17.42
CA TRP A 61 -0.41 -6.03 18.62
C TRP A 61 -0.85 -4.58 18.41
N ARG A 62 0.03 -3.73 17.86
CA ARG A 62 -0.19 -2.27 17.85
C ARG A 62 -1.08 -1.78 16.73
N CYS A 63 -1.15 -2.53 15.62
CA CYS A 63 -1.91 -2.17 14.44
C CYS A 63 -3.06 -3.14 14.14
N ASP A 64 -3.39 -4.03 15.08
CA ASP A 64 -4.48 -5.01 14.96
C ASP A 64 -4.40 -5.83 13.66
N LEU A 65 -3.21 -6.39 13.40
CA LEU A 65 -2.95 -7.19 12.20
C LEU A 65 -2.80 -8.66 12.55
N GLY A 66 -3.38 -9.53 11.71
CA GLY A 66 -3.01 -10.94 11.73
C GLY A 66 -1.51 -11.11 11.41
N LEU A 67 -0.84 -12.08 12.06
CA LEU A 67 0.61 -12.30 11.90
C LEU A 67 1.04 -12.49 10.44
N SER A 68 0.22 -13.13 9.61
CA SER A 68 0.49 -13.28 8.17
C SER A 68 0.55 -11.94 7.45
N ALA A 69 -0.42 -11.05 7.71
CA ALA A 69 -0.47 -9.72 7.13
C ALA A 69 0.70 -8.84 7.62
N ALA A 70 1.05 -8.94 8.91
CA ALA A 70 2.20 -8.23 9.48
C ALA A 70 3.52 -8.67 8.82
N ARG A 71 3.77 -9.99 8.69
CA ARG A 71 4.96 -10.52 7.98
C ARG A 71 5.03 -10.01 6.55
N GLU A 72 3.90 -10.00 5.86
CA GLU A 72 3.86 -9.55 4.48
C GLU A 72 4.18 -8.05 4.36
N LYS A 73 3.64 -7.21 5.24
CA LYS A 73 3.98 -5.79 5.27
C LYS A 73 5.46 -5.56 5.55
N VAL A 74 6.05 -6.23 6.54
CA VAL A 74 7.50 -6.12 6.83
C VAL A 74 8.34 -6.55 5.61
N ARG A 75 8.02 -7.68 4.98
CA ARG A 75 8.72 -8.15 3.77
C ARG A 75 8.64 -7.14 2.63
N VAL A 76 7.44 -6.65 2.30
CA VAL A 76 7.25 -5.69 1.21
C VAL A 76 7.97 -4.37 1.50
N ALA A 77 7.89 -3.90 2.75
CA ALA A 77 8.56 -2.69 3.20
C ALA A 77 10.08 -2.74 2.96
N HIS A 78 10.72 -3.87 3.30
CA HIS A 78 12.16 -4.07 3.05
C HIS A 78 12.49 -4.24 1.57
N ALA A 79 11.68 -4.99 0.81
CA ALA A 79 11.91 -5.21 -0.61
C ALA A 79 11.89 -3.89 -1.42
N LEU A 80 11.02 -2.94 -1.06
CA LEU A 80 10.93 -1.63 -1.71
C LEU A 80 12.21 -0.80 -1.60
N LYS A 81 13.08 -1.04 -0.61
CA LYS A 81 14.34 -0.32 -0.42
C LYS A 81 15.25 -0.37 -1.65
N ILE A 82 15.20 -1.48 -2.39
CA ILE A 82 16.04 -1.72 -3.57
C ILE A 82 15.26 -1.59 -4.89
N LEU A 83 14.04 -1.06 -4.84
CA LEU A 83 13.17 -0.86 -6.00
C LEU A 83 12.74 0.61 -6.09
N PRO A 84 13.65 1.52 -6.49
CA PRO A 84 13.36 2.95 -6.51
C PRO A 84 12.23 3.34 -7.49
N ALA A 85 12.12 2.68 -8.66
CA ALA A 85 11.10 2.99 -9.66
C ALA A 85 9.71 2.49 -9.23
N VAL A 86 9.65 1.29 -8.64
CA VAL A 86 8.42 0.75 -8.03
C VAL A 86 8.01 1.60 -6.84
N SER A 87 8.97 2.00 -5.99
CA SER A 87 8.71 2.88 -4.85
C SER A 87 8.13 4.21 -5.28
N ALA A 88 8.71 4.88 -6.28
CA ALA A 88 8.19 6.14 -6.79
C ALA A 88 6.76 6.01 -7.34
N SER A 89 6.49 4.95 -8.11
CA SER A 89 5.16 4.70 -8.68
C SER A 89 4.12 4.31 -7.63
N PHE A 90 4.54 3.69 -6.52
CA PHE A 90 3.66 3.39 -5.41
C PHE A 90 3.39 4.62 -4.54
N ALA A 91 4.41 5.43 -4.28
CA ALA A 91 4.30 6.69 -3.56
C ALA A 91 3.33 7.68 -4.24
N SER A 92 3.28 7.70 -5.59
CA SER A 92 2.31 8.51 -6.34
C SER A 92 0.89 7.93 -6.36
N GLY A 93 0.68 6.73 -5.80
CA GLY A 93 -0.61 6.04 -5.84
C GLY A 93 -0.91 5.31 -7.15
N THR A 94 0.01 5.32 -8.11
CA THR A 94 -0.15 4.70 -9.43
C THR A 94 -0.17 3.17 -9.34
N LEU A 95 0.69 2.59 -8.49
CA LEU A 95 0.68 1.15 -8.21
C LEU A 95 -0.19 0.84 -7.00
N SER A 96 -0.97 -0.23 -7.09
CA SER A 96 -1.69 -0.77 -5.94
C SER A 96 -0.79 -1.59 -5.03
N TYR A 97 -1.13 -1.65 -3.73
CA TYR A 97 -0.41 -2.49 -2.77
C TYR A 97 -0.34 -3.96 -3.22
N SER A 98 -1.44 -4.51 -3.73
CA SER A 98 -1.51 -5.90 -4.21
C SER A 98 -0.49 -6.18 -5.32
N LYS A 99 -0.30 -5.22 -6.22
CA LYS A 99 0.65 -5.33 -7.32
C LYS A 99 2.08 -5.25 -6.85
N VAL A 100 2.40 -4.26 -6.02
CA VAL A 100 3.73 -4.12 -5.40
C VAL A 100 4.10 -5.38 -4.61
N ARG A 101 3.15 -5.91 -3.84
CA ARG A 101 3.32 -7.14 -3.05
C ARG A 101 3.60 -8.36 -3.91
N ALA A 102 3.04 -8.45 -5.11
CA ALA A 102 3.34 -9.49 -6.09
C ALA A 102 4.70 -9.26 -6.76
N MET A 103 4.97 -8.03 -7.24
CA MET A 103 6.24 -7.65 -7.88
C MET A 103 7.42 -7.96 -6.98
N THR A 104 7.35 -7.62 -5.69
CA THR A 104 8.41 -7.88 -4.69
C THR A 104 8.74 -9.35 -4.46
N ARG A 105 8.02 -10.31 -5.07
CA ARG A 105 8.36 -11.75 -5.04
C ARG A 105 9.29 -12.18 -6.17
N VAL A 106 9.35 -11.42 -7.26
CA VAL A 106 10.04 -11.79 -8.51
C VAL A 106 11.16 -10.82 -8.89
N THR A 107 11.50 -9.87 -8.02
CA THR A 107 12.50 -8.82 -8.29
C THR A 107 13.91 -9.33 -8.57
N HIS A 108 14.22 -10.56 -8.18
CA HIS A 108 15.50 -11.20 -8.46
C HIS A 108 15.54 -11.88 -9.85
N LEU A 109 14.40 -11.97 -10.54
CA LEU A 109 14.24 -12.68 -11.80
C LEU A 109 14.06 -11.76 -13.00
N VAL A 110 13.70 -10.49 -12.78
CA VAL A 110 13.28 -9.55 -13.83
C VAL A 110 13.85 -8.17 -13.51
N ASP A 111 14.31 -7.45 -14.54
CA ASP A 111 14.69 -6.05 -14.40
C ASP A 111 13.53 -5.21 -13.84
N GLU A 112 13.83 -4.31 -12.92
CA GLU A 112 12.82 -3.50 -12.24
C GLU A 112 11.97 -2.69 -13.22
N LYS A 113 12.59 -2.11 -14.25
CA LYS A 113 11.89 -1.24 -15.21
C LYS A 113 10.99 -2.06 -16.11
N GLU A 114 11.42 -3.24 -16.54
CA GLU A 114 10.60 -4.17 -17.32
C GLU A 114 9.39 -4.65 -16.51
N LEU A 115 9.63 -5.05 -15.26
CA LEU A 115 8.58 -5.48 -14.34
C LEU A 115 7.57 -4.35 -14.09
N LEU A 116 8.05 -3.12 -13.90
CA LEU A 116 7.21 -1.93 -13.73
C LEU A 116 6.41 -1.61 -15.00
N ALA A 117 7.05 -1.65 -16.18
CA ALA A 117 6.39 -1.37 -17.44
C ALA A 117 5.29 -2.38 -17.76
N PHE A 118 5.53 -3.66 -17.46
CA PHE A 118 4.50 -4.70 -17.53
C PHE A 118 3.37 -4.40 -16.54
N ALA A 119 3.72 -4.13 -15.28
CA ALA A 119 2.76 -3.82 -14.25
C ALA A 119 1.87 -2.63 -14.64
N LEU A 120 2.39 -1.52 -15.15
CA LEU A 120 1.57 -0.36 -15.49
C LEU A 120 0.56 -0.61 -16.64
N LYS A 121 0.75 -1.66 -17.44
CA LYS A 121 -0.11 -1.99 -18.59
C LYS A 121 -1.20 -3.01 -18.29
N THR A 122 -1.14 -3.71 -17.16
CA THR A 122 -2.08 -4.80 -16.82
C THR A 122 -2.92 -4.41 -15.61
N ALA A 123 -4.22 -4.74 -15.56
CA ALA A 123 -4.98 -4.65 -14.32
C ALA A 123 -4.50 -5.70 -13.30
N ALA A 124 -4.69 -5.47 -12.00
CA ALA A 124 -4.25 -6.38 -10.93
C ALA A 124 -5.13 -7.64 -10.86
#